data_AF-S0ES07-F1
#
_entry.id   AF-S0ES07-F1
#
_cell.length_a   1.000
_cell.length_b   1.000
_cell.length_c   1.000
_cell.angle_alpha   90.00
_cell.angle_beta   90.00
_cell.angle_gamma   90.00
#
_symmetry.space_group_name_H-M   'P 1'
#
loop_
_entity.id
_entity.type
_entity.pdbx_description
1 polymer ?
#
loop_
_entity_poly.entity_id
_entity_poly.type
_entity_poly.pdbx_seq_one_letter_code
_entity_poly.pdbx_strand_id
1 'polypeptide(L)'
;GVPKNDFIPKLEELEDVEEYLFDVYKKIEKENLENHRKQKITQVNKKLRKLQKTLESLPKKEDLEIESNSLYEKANLILANLHTIKPYQNILETYDYQGNKIKIELDTRYQASTFSNNLFKKAKRAKQKANNIKIEKSNLEEKVDFLKRLINDINFANSIDEIEFLLPKKGKNRARTK
;
A
#
# COMPACT_ATOMS: atom_id res chain seq x y z
N GLY A 1 -33.78 -36.68 -23.74
CA GLY A 1 -34.67 -37.10 -22.65
C GLY A 1 -34.31 -36.31 -21.41
N VAL A 2 -35.31 -35.88 -20.64
CA VAL A 2 -35.07 -35.20 -19.35
C VAL A 2 -34.53 -36.23 -18.36
N PRO A 3 -33.43 -35.98 -17.63
CA PRO A 3 -32.94 -36.91 -16.61
C PRO A 3 -34.00 -37.07 -15.52
N LYS A 4 -34.40 -38.32 -15.25
CA LYS A 4 -35.25 -38.64 -14.09
C LYS A 4 -34.43 -38.32 -12.84
N ASN A 5 -34.94 -37.39 -12.04
CA ASN A 5 -34.39 -37.11 -10.73
C ASN A 5 -34.89 -38.22 -9.79
N ASP A 6 -34.05 -39.21 -9.51
CA ASP A 6 -34.35 -40.31 -8.57
C ASP A 6 -34.21 -39.78 -7.13
N PHE A 7 -35.07 -38.83 -6.76
CA PHE A 7 -35.17 -38.38 -5.39
C PHE A 7 -35.92 -39.43 -4.59
N ILE A 8 -35.18 -40.14 -3.72
CA ILE A 8 -35.76 -41.06 -2.75
C ILE A 8 -35.92 -40.29 -1.44
N PRO A 9 -37.15 -39.94 -1.02
CA PRO A 9 -37.36 -39.25 0.24
C PRO A 9 -36.91 -40.15 1.40
N LYS A 10 -36.03 -39.62 2.26
CA LYS A 10 -35.74 -40.24 3.55
C LYS A 10 -36.92 -39.96 4.48
N LEU A 11 -37.56 -41.02 4.94
CA LEU A 11 -38.57 -40.95 6.00
C LEU A 11 -37.82 -41.07 7.33
N GLU A 12 -37.56 -39.93 7.97
CA GLU A 12 -37.07 -39.87 9.35
C GLU A 12 -38.27 -39.61 10.25
N GLU A 13 -38.45 -40.41 11.30
CA GLU A 13 -39.45 -40.13 12.34
C GLU A 13 -38.99 -38.90 13.13
N LEU A 14 -39.78 -37.84 13.04
CA LEU A 14 -39.58 -36.59 13.78
C LEU A 14 -40.52 -36.60 14.99
N GLU A 15 -39.96 -36.79 16.18
CA GLU A 15 -40.72 -36.71 17.44
C GLU A 15 -41.20 -35.28 17.72
N ASP A 16 -40.35 -34.27 17.45
CA ASP A 16 -40.64 -32.86 17.63
C ASP A 16 -40.20 -32.03 16.41
N VAL A 17 -41.18 -31.54 15.64
CA VAL A 17 -40.94 -30.72 14.45
C VAL A 17 -40.42 -29.32 14.82
N GLU A 18 -40.84 -28.77 15.96
CA GLU A 18 -40.44 -27.43 16.40
C GLU A 18 -38.97 -27.41 16.81
N GLU A 19 -38.53 -28.41 17.58
CA GLU A 19 -37.12 -28.57 17.97
C GLU A 19 -36.21 -28.71 16.73
N TYR A 20 -36.60 -29.55 15.78
CA TYR A 20 -35.87 -29.72 14.52
C TYR A 20 -35.74 -28.41 13.74
N LEU A 21 -36.86 -27.67 13.56
CA LEU A 21 -36.85 -26.40 12.84
C LEU A 21 -35.98 -25.35 13.53
N PHE A 22 -35.99 -25.31 14.86
CA PHE A 22 -35.16 -24.41 15.66
C PHE A 22 -33.67 -24.71 15.50
N ASP A 23 -33.27 -25.98 15.49
CA ASP A 23 -31.88 -26.37 15.29
C ASP A 23 -31.38 -26.14 13.85
N VAL A 24 -32.24 -26.38 12.85
CA VAL A 24 -31.97 -25.99 11.46
C VAL A 24 -31.75 -24.48 11.37
N TYR A 25 -32.59 -23.68 12.02
CA TYR A 25 -32.45 -22.23 12.05
C TYR A 25 -31.11 -21.79 12.65
N LYS A 26 -30.74 -22.31 13.83
CA LYS A 26 -29.43 -22.00 14.48
C LYS A 26 -28.25 -22.34 13.57
N LYS A 27 -28.33 -23.48 12.86
CA LYS A 27 -27.28 -23.91 11.94
C LYS A 27 -27.12 -22.92 10.78
N ILE A 28 -28.24 -22.51 10.17
CA ILE A 28 -28.27 -21.51 9.08
C ILE A 28 -27.72 -20.17 9.58
N GLU A 29 -28.14 -19.71 10.76
CA GLU A 29 -27.66 -18.46 11.34
C GLU A 29 -26.14 -18.48 11.55
N LYS A 30 -25.61 -19.56 12.11
CA LYS A 30 -24.17 -19.76 12.31
C LYS A 30 -23.41 -19.77 10.98
N GLU A 31 -23.90 -20.49 9.97
CA GLU A 31 -23.29 -20.51 8.63
C GLU A 31 -23.29 -19.12 7.99
N ASN A 32 -24.39 -18.37 8.11
CA ASN A 32 -24.48 -17.00 7.61
C ASN A 32 -23.48 -16.08 8.30
N LEU A 33 -23.35 -16.16 9.62
CA LEU A 33 -22.37 -15.40 10.41
C LEU A 33 -20.93 -15.73 9.96
N GLU A 34 -20.58 -17.01 9.84
CA GLU A 34 -19.23 -17.42 9.40
C GLU A 34 -18.92 -16.95 7.98
N ASN A 35 -19.87 -17.06 7.06
CA ASN A 35 -19.70 -16.60 5.69
C ASN A 35 -19.51 -15.08 5.62
N HIS A 36 -20.30 -14.33 6.40
CA HIS A 36 -20.19 -12.88 6.48
C HIS A 36 -18.84 -12.45 7.07
N ARG A 37 -18.41 -13.11 8.16
CA ARG A 37 -17.10 -12.91 8.78
C ARG A 37 -15.97 -13.13 7.80
N LYS A 38 -15.94 -14.28 7.11
CA LYS A 38 -14.92 -14.61 6.09
C LYS A 38 -14.87 -13.58 4.97
N GLN A 39 -16.03 -13.11 4.50
CA GLN A 39 -16.11 -12.09 3.46
C GLN A 39 -15.46 -10.77 3.92
N LYS A 40 -15.80 -10.29 5.12
CA LYS A 40 -15.29 -9.03 5.68
C LYS A 40 -13.79 -9.11 5.99
N ILE A 41 -13.34 -10.21 6.62
CA ILE A 41 -11.91 -10.46 6.86
C ILE A 41 -11.12 -10.48 5.56
N THR A 42 -11.64 -11.09 4.49
CA THR A 42 -10.99 -11.08 3.18
C THR A 42 -10.80 -9.66 2.64
N GLN A 43 -11.79 -8.77 2.83
CA GLN A 43 -11.67 -7.36 2.43
C GLN A 43 -10.61 -6.62 3.24
N VAL A 44 -10.56 -6.83 4.55
CA VAL A 44 -9.57 -6.21 5.44
C VAL A 44 -8.16 -6.72 5.12
N ASN A 45 -7.99 -8.02 4.91
CA ASN A 45 -6.72 -8.65 4.53
C ASN A 45 -6.17 -8.11 3.21
N LYS A 46 -7.04 -7.82 2.21
CA LYS A 46 -6.59 -7.18 0.97
C LYS A 46 -5.99 -5.79 1.23
N LYS A 47 -6.54 -5.01 2.16
CA LYS A 47 -6.00 -3.71 2.55
C LYS A 47 -4.69 -3.86 3.34
N LEU A 48 -4.66 -4.79 4.29
CA LEU A 48 -3.49 -5.11 5.10
C LEU A 48 -2.28 -5.48 4.23
N ARG A 49 -2.47 -6.41 3.28
CA ARG A 49 -1.41 -6.83 2.34
C ARG A 49 -0.87 -5.67 1.51
N LYS A 50 -1.73 -4.71 1.11
CA LYS A 50 -1.27 -3.52 0.37
C LYS A 50 -0.38 -2.65 1.24
N LEU A 51 -0.77 -2.38 2.48
CA LEU A 51 0.02 -1.58 3.41
C LEU A 51 1.34 -2.24 3.78
N GLN A 52 1.35 -3.55 4.01
CA GLN A 52 2.58 -4.31 4.29
C GLN A 52 3.55 -4.25 3.11
N LYS A 53 3.07 -4.44 1.88
CA LYS A 53 3.89 -4.25 0.67
C LYS A 53 4.47 -2.83 0.57
N THR A 54 3.66 -1.81 0.87
CA THR A 54 4.15 -0.42 0.88
C THR A 54 5.25 -0.24 1.94
N LEU A 55 5.05 -0.77 3.14
CA LEU A 55 6.02 -0.72 4.24
C LEU A 55 7.34 -1.41 3.87
N GLU A 56 7.29 -2.60 3.28
CA GLU A 56 8.44 -3.35 2.80
C GLU A 56 9.20 -2.62 1.68
N SER A 57 8.49 -1.84 0.87
CA SER A 57 9.06 -1.06 -0.23
C SER A 57 9.63 0.31 0.18
N LEU A 58 9.51 0.70 1.46
CA LEU A 58 10.06 1.99 1.90
C LEU A 58 11.59 1.97 1.79
N PRO A 59 12.20 3.00 1.17
CA PRO A 59 13.65 3.13 1.16
C PRO A 59 14.18 3.39 2.57
N LYS A 60 15.44 3.03 2.82
CA LYS A 60 16.12 3.40 4.06
C LYS A 60 16.45 4.90 4.06
N LYS A 61 16.50 5.49 5.25
CA LYS A 61 16.83 6.90 5.41
C LYS A 61 18.24 7.19 4.89
N GLU A 62 19.17 6.30 5.22
CA GLU A 62 20.58 6.39 4.88
C GLU A 62 20.78 6.35 3.36
N ASP A 63 20.07 5.46 2.66
CA ASP A 63 20.12 5.35 1.20
C ASP A 63 19.66 6.65 0.53
N LEU A 64 18.60 7.27 1.04
CA LEU A 64 18.08 8.56 0.55
C LEU A 64 19.05 9.73 0.83
N GLU A 65 19.76 9.69 1.96
CA GLU A 65 20.78 10.70 2.29
C GLU A 65 22.00 10.56 1.38
N ILE A 66 22.47 9.34 1.13
CA ILE A 66 23.55 9.05 0.17
C ILE A 66 23.14 9.52 -1.23
N GLU A 67 21.92 9.19 -1.67
CA GLU A 67 21.38 9.65 -2.97
C GLU A 67 21.35 11.18 -3.04
N SER A 68 20.83 11.84 -2.00
CA SER A 68 20.76 13.30 -1.95
C SER A 68 22.14 13.95 -2.07
N ASN A 69 23.11 13.46 -1.28
CA ASN A 69 24.47 14.01 -1.26
C ASN A 69 25.17 13.80 -2.61
N SER A 70 25.07 12.61 -3.20
CA SER A 70 25.64 12.31 -4.51
C SER A 70 25.04 13.20 -5.61
N LEU A 71 23.72 13.44 -5.57
CA LEU A 71 23.07 14.34 -6.52
C LEU A 71 23.51 15.79 -6.33
N TYR A 72 23.67 16.27 -5.09
CA TYR A 72 24.19 17.61 -4.80
C TYR A 72 25.61 17.79 -5.31
N GLU A 73 26.50 16.84 -5.00
CA GLU A 73 27.89 16.85 -5.45
C GLU A 73 27.96 16.88 -6.98
N LYS A 74 27.26 15.96 -7.66
CA LYS A 74 27.19 15.93 -9.12
C LYS A 74 26.68 17.27 -9.69
N ALA A 75 25.63 17.84 -9.11
CA ALA A 75 25.07 19.11 -9.55
C ALA A 75 26.06 20.29 -9.37
N ASN A 76 26.74 20.34 -8.23
CA ASN A 76 27.73 21.37 -7.92
C ASN A 76 28.94 21.29 -8.86
N LEU A 77 29.44 20.09 -9.14
CA LEU A 77 30.56 19.88 -10.06
C LEU A 77 30.22 20.32 -11.49
N ILE A 78 29.01 20.00 -11.97
CA ILE A 78 28.53 20.49 -13.27
C ILE A 78 28.45 22.03 -13.25
N LEU A 79 27.92 22.61 -12.18
CA LEU A 79 27.75 24.05 -12.04
C LEU A 79 29.10 24.79 -12.04
N ALA A 80 30.08 24.28 -11.30
CA ALA A 80 31.43 24.86 -11.22
C ALA A 80 32.19 24.80 -12.56
N ASN A 81 31.94 23.76 -13.34
CA ASN A 81 32.59 23.55 -14.64
C ASN A 81 31.73 24.02 -15.83
N LEU A 82 30.67 24.80 -15.63
CA LEU A 82 29.77 25.21 -16.73
C LEU A 82 30.51 25.88 -17.89
N HIS A 83 31.52 26.68 -17.59
CA HIS A 83 32.32 27.41 -18.57
C HIS A 83 33.18 26.49 -19.47
N THR A 84 33.47 25.27 -19.03
CA THR A 84 34.25 24.29 -19.81
C THR A 84 33.38 23.32 -20.61
N ILE A 85 32.07 23.27 -20.34
CA ILE A 85 31.14 22.34 -20.98
C ILE A 85 30.70 22.90 -22.32
N LYS A 86 31.00 22.17 -23.39
CA LYS A 86 30.58 22.52 -24.76
C LYS A 86 29.11 22.15 -25.00
N PRO A 87 28.43 22.83 -25.94
CA PRO A 87 27.11 22.40 -26.41
C PRO A 87 27.13 20.93 -26.84
N TYR A 88 26.08 20.18 -26.49
CA TYR A 88 25.93 18.75 -26.82
C TYR A 88 27.03 17.83 -26.27
N GLN A 89 27.81 18.28 -25.29
CA GLN A 89 28.77 17.43 -24.61
C GLN A 89 28.06 16.39 -23.73
N ASN A 90 28.40 15.11 -23.91
CA ASN A 90 27.75 13.99 -23.21
C ASN A 90 28.45 13.64 -21.89
N ILE A 91 29.73 13.96 -21.77
CA ILE A 91 30.58 13.57 -20.63
C ILE A 91 31.39 14.79 -20.20
N LEU A 92 31.28 15.16 -18.93
CA LEU A 92 32.19 16.09 -18.27
C LEU A 92 33.28 15.30 -17.54
N GLU A 93 34.54 15.50 -17.93
CA GLU A 93 35.69 15.04 -17.14
C GLU A 93 36.12 16.16 -16.19
N THR A 94 36.14 15.89 -14.89
CA THR A 94 36.52 16.87 -13.86
C THR A 94 37.14 16.14 -12.65
N TYR A 95 37.40 16.85 -11.57
CA TYR A 95 37.89 16.29 -10.31
C TYR A 95 36.82 16.38 -9.23
N ASP A 96 36.71 15.35 -8.40
CA ASP A 96 35.87 15.38 -7.21
C ASP A 96 36.51 16.26 -6.10
N TYR A 97 35.81 16.43 -4.98
CA TYR A 97 36.32 17.21 -3.85
C TYR A 97 37.53 16.58 -3.14
N GLN A 98 37.86 15.33 -3.45
CA GLN A 98 39.04 14.62 -2.94
C GLN A 98 40.22 14.70 -3.92
N GLY A 99 40.05 15.33 -5.08
CA GLY A 99 41.07 15.46 -6.12
C GLY A 99 41.17 14.26 -7.06
N ASN A 100 40.24 13.31 -7.02
CA ASN A 100 40.22 12.18 -7.95
C ASN A 100 39.57 12.58 -9.27
N LYS A 101 40.13 12.10 -10.38
CA LYS A 101 39.54 12.33 -11.71
C LYS A 101 38.27 11.51 -11.86
N ILE A 102 37.16 12.17 -12.19
CA ILE A 102 35.85 11.55 -12.36
C ILE A 102 35.24 11.93 -13.72
N LYS A 103 34.28 11.10 -14.16
CA LYS A 103 33.49 11.34 -15.37
C LYS A 103 32.02 11.46 -15.00
N ILE A 104 31.40 12.55 -15.42
CA ILE A 104 30.00 12.84 -15.17
C ILE A 104 29.23 12.79 -16.49
N GLU A 105 28.32 11.84 -16.61
CA GLU A 105 27.37 11.81 -17.72
C GLU A 105 26.38 12.97 -17.62
N LEU A 106 26.29 13.72 -18.72
CA LEU A 106 25.39 14.84 -18.95
C LEU A 106 24.20 14.40 -19.80
N ASP A 107 23.03 14.94 -19.51
CA ASP A 107 21.83 14.72 -20.32
C ASP A 107 21.75 15.76 -21.44
N THR A 108 22.07 15.35 -22.67
CA THR A 108 22.12 16.22 -23.86
C THR A 108 20.78 16.82 -24.26
N ARG A 109 19.66 16.30 -23.73
CA ARG A 109 18.33 16.88 -23.94
C ARG A 109 18.19 18.26 -23.27
N TYR A 110 19.10 18.58 -22.35
CA TYR A 110 19.09 19.82 -21.58
C TYR A 110 20.44 20.53 -21.67
N GLN A 111 20.43 21.86 -21.52
CA GLN A 111 21.67 22.58 -21.24
C GLN A 111 22.24 22.13 -19.88
N ALA A 112 23.56 22.15 -19.74
CA ALA A 112 24.23 21.70 -18.53
C ALA A 112 23.75 22.42 -17.25
N SER A 113 23.45 23.72 -17.36
CA SER A 113 22.87 24.51 -16.27
C SER A 113 21.47 24.02 -15.86
N THR A 114 20.61 23.76 -16.85
CA THR A 114 19.27 23.18 -16.62
C THR A 114 19.36 21.77 -16.03
N PHE A 115 20.28 20.95 -16.52
CA PHE A 115 20.51 19.60 -16.01
C PHE A 115 20.98 19.64 -14.55
N SER A 116 21.96 20.49 -14.20
CA SER A 116 22.40 20.71 -12.81
C SER A 116 21.24 21.15 -11.91
N ASN A 117 20.40 22.09 -12.36
CA ASN A 117 19.19 22.49 -11.63
C ASN A 117 18.20 21.34 -11.42
N ASN A 118 18.04 20.45 -12.39
CA ASN A 118 17.20 19.26 -12.24
C ASN A 118 17.77 18.29 -11.21
N LEU A 119 19.10 18.12 -11.15
CA LEU A 119 19.76 17.33 -10.12
C LEU A 119 19.58 17.94 -8.74
N PHE A 120 19.70 19.26 -8.56
CA PHE A 120 19.40 19.92 -7.28
C PHE A 120 17.95 19.70 -6.83
N LYS A 121 16.98 19.77 -7.75
CA LYS A 121 15.58 19.48 -7.44
C LYS A 121 15.40 18.03 -6.97
N LYS A 122 16.05 17.06 -7.62
CA LYS A 122 16.05 15.65 -7.19
C LYS A 122 16.71 15.49 -5.82
N ALA A 123 17.87 16.12 -5.60
CA ALA A 123 18.60 16.08 -4.33
C ALA A 123 17.75 16.61 -3.16
N LYS A 124 17.07 17.75 -3.36
CA LYS A 124 16.14 18.34 -2.39
C LYS A 124 14.98 17.39 -2.06
N ARG A 125 14.40 16.73 -3.07
CA ARG A 125 13.32 15.75 -2.88
C ARG A 125 13.80 14.52 -2.10
N ALA A 126 14.97 13.98 -2.43
CA ALA A 126 15.56 12.85 -1.69
C ALA A 126 15.81 13.21 -0.22
N LYS A 127 16.40 14.39 0.04
CA LYS A 127 16.60 14.91 1.41
C LYS A 127 15.29 15.06 2.18
N GLN A 128 14.27 15.66 1.55
CA GLN A 128 12.97 15.84 2.17
C GLN A 128 12.31 14.49 2.48
N LYS A 129 12.45 13.52 1.57
CA LYS A 129 11.96 12.16 1.78
C LYS A 129 12.69 11.49 2.95
N ALA A 130 14.02 11.62 3.05
CA ALA A 130 14.80 11.08 4.17
C ALA A 130 14.35 11.66 5.52
N ASN A 131 14.04 12.95 5.58
CA ASN A 131 13.53 13.60 6.79
C ASN A 131 12.17 13.06 7.22
N ASN A 132 11.30 12.74 6.26
CA ASN A 132 9.92 12.36 6.52
C ASN A 132 9.67 10.85 6.58
N ILE A 133 10.63 10.02 6.14
CA ILE A 133 10.45 8.58 5.97
C ILE A 133 10.09 7.86 7.27
N LYS A 134 10.62 8.33 8.41
CA LYS A 134 10.30 7.78 9.73
C LYS A 134 8.84 8.00 10.10
N ILE A 135 8.31 9.19 9.78
CA ILE A 135 6.91 9.55 10.04
C ILE A 135 5.99 8.72 9.13
N GLU A 136 6.36 8.59 7.85
CA GLU A 136 5.62 7.74 6.90
C GLU A 136 5.58 6.28 7.35
N LYS A 137 6.72 5.74 7.80
CA LYS A 137 6.82 4.39 8.35
C LYS A 137 5.90 4.19 9.57
N SER A 138 6.00 5.07 10.57
CA SER A 138 5.15 5.02 11.77
C SER A 138 3.66 5.02 11.41
N ASN A 139 3.25 5.93 10.53
CA ASN A 139 1.86 6.02 10.09
C ASN A 139 1.36 4.75 9.37
N LEU A 140 2.24 4.07 8.63
CA LEU A 140 1.90 2.82 7.96
C LEU A 140 1.82 1.66 8.96
N GLU A 141 2.72 1.60 9.93
CA GLU A 141 2.73 0.61 11.02
C GLU A 141 1.46 0.72 11.88
N GLU A 142 1.08 1.94 12.28
CA GLU A 142 -0.17 2.19 13.02
C GLU A 142 -1.40 1.72 12.25
N LYS A 143 -1.46 1.98 10.94
CA LYS A 143 -2.55 1.50 10.08
C LYS A 143 -2.56 -0.02 9.97
N VAL A 144 -1.39 -0.66 9.88
CA VAL A 144 -1.27 -2.12 9.86
C VAL A 144 -1.81 -2.70 11.15
N ASP A 145 -1.42 -2.16 12.30
CA ASP A 145 -1.85 -2.66 13.60
C ASP A 145 -3.33 -2.42 13.85
N PHE A 146 -3.87 -1.28 13.40
CA PHE A 146 -5.32 -1.03 13.39
C PHE A 146 -6.06 -2.12 12.60
N LEU A 147 -5.60 -2.46 11.38
CA LEU A 147 -6.27 -3.50 10.58
C LEU A 147 -6.17 -4.89 11.20
N LYS A 148 -5.06 -5.22 11.89
CA LYS A 148 -4.94 -6.49 12.62
C LYS A 148 -5.93 -6.55 13.79
N ARG A 149 -6.06 -5.46 14.55
CA ARG A 149 -7.06 -5.36 15.63
C ARG A 149 -8.47 -5.52 15.08
N LEU A 150 -8.80 -4.83 13.99
CA LEU A 150 -10.09 -4.95 13.32
C LEU A 150 -10.40 -6.40 12.88
N ILE A 151 -9.40 -7.15 12.40
CA ILE A 151 -9.59 -8.59 12.07
C ILE A 151 -9.94 -9.38 13.33
N ASN A 152 -9.26 -9.13 14.45
CA ASN A 152 -9.55 -9.79 15.73
C ASN A 152 -10.96 -9.43 16.22
N ASP A 153 -11.34 -8.15 16.17
CA ASP A 153 -12.67 -7.70 16.59
C ASP A 153 -13.77 -8.38 15.75
N ILE A 154 -13.57 -8.52 14.43
CA ILE A 154 -14.48 -9.25 13.54
C ILE A 154 -14.54 -10.75 13.88
N ASN A 155 -13.43 -11.35 14.34
CA ASN A 155 -13.42 -12.76 14.78
C ASN A 155 -14.21 -12.96 16.07
N PHE A 156 -14.16 -12.01 17.00
CA PHE A 156 -14.89 -12.07 18.27
C PHE A 156 -16.34 -11.60 18.21
N ALA A 157 -16.76 -11.02 17.08
CA ALA A 157 -18.14 -10.60 16.86
C ALA A 157 -19.09 -11.82 16.85
N ASN A 158 -20.18 -11.71 17.61
CA ASN A 158 -21.17 -12.77 17.81
C ASN A 158 -22.39 -12.63 16.89
N SER A 159 -22.51 -11.52 16.18
CA SER A 159 -23.63 -11.24 15.29
C SER A 159 -23.18 -10.54 14.01
N ILE A 160 -24.01 -10.63 12.96
CA ILE A 160 -23.78 -9.89 11.72
C ILE A 160 -23.84 -8.38 11.98
N ASP A 161 -24.70 -7.91 12.89
CA ASP A 161 -24.83 -6.50 13.23
C ASP A 161 -23.57 -5.94 13.88
N GLU A 162 -22.93 -6.70 14.77
CA GLU A 162 -21.61 -6.33 15.33
C GLU A 162 -20.55 -6.21 14.23
N ILE A 163 -20.52 -7.16 13.27
CA ILE A 163 -19.58 -7.10 12.14
C ILE A 163 -19.85 -5.88 11.25
N GLU A 164 -21.12 -5.55 10.99
CA GLU A 164 -21.52 -4.37 10.20
C GLU A 164 -21.29 -3.05 10.95
N PHE A 165 -21.37 -3.04 12.28
CA PHE A 165 -20.97 -1.89 13.10
C PHE A 165 -19.46 -1.61 12.96
N LEU A 166 -18.64 -2.66 13.01
CA LEU A 166 -17.18 -2.56 12.84
C LEU A 166 -16.76 -2.17 11.42
N LEU A 167 -17.44 -2.73 10.42
CA LEU A 167 -17.13 -2.48 9.00
C LEU A 167 -18.41 -2.25 8.20
N PRO A 168 -18.99 -1.05 8.28
CA PRO A 168 -20.26 -0.75 7.65
C PRO A 168 -20.14 -0.83 6.13
N LYS A 169 -21.19 -1.35 5.48
CA LYS A 169 -21.37 -1.18 4.04
C LYS A 169 -21.28 0.31 3.70
N LYS A 170 -20.53 0.65 2.65
CA LYS A 170 -20.53 2.02 2.11
C LYS A 170 -21.97 2.39 1.78
N GLY A 171 -22.51 3.37 2.51
CA GLY A 171 -23.80 3.95 2.17
C GLY A 171 -23.76 4.47 0.74
N LYS A 172 -24.81 4.20 -0.04
CA LYS A 172 -25.02 4.94 -1.30
C LYS A 172 -25.12 6.41 -0.89
N ASN A 173 -24.26 7.25 -1.45
CA ASN A 173 -24.28 8.70 -1.23
C ASN A 173 -25.72 9.19 -1.35
N ARG A 174 -26.35 9.57 -0.23
CA ARG A 174 -27.59 10.35 -0.28
C ARG A 174 -27.15 11.70 -0.86
N ALA A 175 -27.53 11.95 -2.10
CA ALA A 175 -27.34 13.24 -2.73
C ALA A 175 -27.89 14.31 -1.78
N ARG A 176 -27.08 15.32 -1.46
CA ARG A 176 -27.55 16.50 -0.72
C ARG A 176 -28.72 17.09 -1.50
N THR A 177 -29.92 17.03 -0.95
CA THR A 177 -31.04 17.88 -1.40
C THR A 177 -30.63 19.33 -1.14
N LYS A 178 -30.76 20.15 -2.17
CA LYS A 178 -30.52 21.60 -2.14
C LYS A 178 -31.47 22.29 -1.18
#